data_AF-A0A966J3F4-F1
#
_entry.id   AF-A0A966J3F4-F1
#
_cell.length_a   1.000
_cell.length_b   1.000
_cell.length_c   1.000
_cell.angle_alpha   90.00
_cell.angle_beta   90.00
_cell.angle_gamma   90.00
#
_symmetry.space_group_name_H-M   'P 1'
#
loop_
_entity.id
_entity.type
_entity.pdbx_description
1 polymer ?
#
loop_
_entity_poly.entity_id
_entity_poly.type
_entity_poly.pdbx_seq_one_letter_code
_entity_poly.pdbx_strand_id
1 'polypeptide(L)'
;EESAQRLVTRWLPRHLNPWAWDRLQSHQQAGHTCVLLSASLDVYLGAVARALNIPHLICTGLAMQDGRCSGRMSTPNCHGEEKWHRLQAWFAQQGQPRESWELHAYGDTRGDLPVLRQADQAWWRGRPWHS
;
A
#
# COMPACT_ATOMS: atom_id res chain seq x y z
N GLU A 1 -3.88 19.52 5.68
CA GLU A 1 -5.12 18.77 5.99
C GLU A 1 -6.22 18.96 4.98
N GLU A 2 -6.60 20.19 4.61
CA GLU A 2 -7.70 20.44 3.65
C GLU A 2 -7.53 19.71 2.30
N SER A 3 -6.30 19.66 1.76
CA SER A 3 -6.00 18.94 0.50
C SER A 3 -6.15 17.42 0.63
N ALA A 4 -5.80 16.83 1.78
CA ALA A 4 -5.98 15.40 2.03
C ALA A 4 -7.46 15.04 2.23
N GLN A 5 -8.23 15.93 2.87
CA GLN A 5 -9.68 15.79 2.99
C GLN A 5 -10.36 15.82 1.63
N ARG A 6 -9.97 16.76 0.75
CA ARG A 6 -10.46 16.84 -0.64
C ARG A 6 -10.09 15.61 -1.46
N LEU A 7 -8.88 15.06 -1.27
CA LEU A 7 -8.47 13.80 -1.89
C LEU A 7 -9.44 12.67 -1.51
N VAL A 8 -9.68 12.47 -0.22
CA VAL A 8 -10.56 11.40 0.28
C VAL A 8 -12.03 11.60 -0.12
N THR A 9 -12.55 12.83 -0.03
CA THR A 9 -13.99 13.08 -0.22
C THR A 9 -14.40 13.28 -1.68
N ARG A 10 -13.50 13.78 -2.54
CA ARG A 10 -13.83 14.11 -3.94
C ARG A 10 -13.11 13.24 -4.95
N TRP A 11 -11.82 12.95 -4.74
CA TRP A 11 -11.00 12.26 -5.72
C TRP A 11 -11.11 10.73 -5.55
N LEU A 12 -10.86 10.22 -4.35
CA LEU A 12 -10.81 8.78 -4.08
C LEU A 12 -12.05 8.02 -4.57
N PRO A 13 -13.30 8.46 -4.32
CA PRO A 13 -14.50 7.70 -4.75
C PRO A 13 -14.64 7.62 -6.28
N ARG A 14 -14.04 8.54 -7.02
CA ARG A 14 -14.10 8.60 -8.49
C ARG A 14 -12.97 7.83 -9.17
N HIS A 15 -11.91 7.54 -8.42
CA HIS A 15 -10.68 6.93 -8.94
C HIS A 15 -10.36 5.58 -8.31
N LEU A 16 -11.14 5.14 -7.32
CA LEU A 16 -11.02 3.81 -6.77
C LEU A 16 -11.45 2.78 -7.82
N ASN A 17 -10.54 1.86 -8.13
CA ASN A 17 -10.85 0.78 -9.04
C ASN A 17 -11.89 -0.17 -8.40
N PRO A 18 -13.07 -0.40 -9.02
CA PRO A 18 -14.13 -1.21 -8.41
C PRO A 18 -13.68 -2.62 -8.05
N TRP A 19 -12.89 -3.27 -8.91
CA TRP A 19 -12.37 -4.61 -8.63
C TRP A 19 -11.42 -4.62 -7.43
N ALA A 20 -10.54 -3.62 -7.31
CA ALA A 20 -9.61 -3.54 -6.17
C ALA A 20 -10.37 -3.29 -4.86
N TRP A 21 -11.44 -2.49 -4.94
CA TRP A 21 -12.33 -2.23 -3.83
C TRP A 21 -13.05 -3.50 -3.37
N ASP A 22 -13.66 -4.26 -4.28
CA ASP A 22 -14.35 -5.51 -3.96
C ASP A 22 -13.42 -6.52 -3.29
N ARG A 23 -12.15 -6.60 -3.74
CA ARG A 23 -11.12 -7.46 -3.14
C ARG A 23 -10.75 -7.02 -1.74
N LEU A 24 -10.51 -5.71 -1.55
CA LEU A 24 -10.24 -5.16 -0.22
C LEU A 24 -11.39 -5.46 0.74
N GLN A 25 -12.64 -5.21 0.34
CA GLN A 25 -13.80 -5.49 1.17
C GLN A 25 -13.93 -6.98 1.52
N SER A 26 -13.70 -7.87 0.55
CA SER A 26 -13.73 -9.32 0.78
C SER A 26 -12.69 -9.75 1.83
N HIS A 27 -11.46 -9.23 1.75
CA HIS A 27 -10.42 -9.51 2.74
C HIS A 27 -10.74 -8.94 4.11
N GLN A 28 -11.26 -7.70 4.17
CA GLN A 28 -11.69 -7.09 5.43
C GLN A 28 -12.81 -7.89 6.11
N GLN A 29 -13.80 -8.36 5.34
CA GLN A 29 -14.90 -9.19 5.84
C GLN A 29 -14.42 -10.56 6.32
N ALA A 30 -13.40 -11.13 5.67
CA ALA A 30 -12.75 -12.37 6.09
C ALA A 30 -11.83 -12.21 7.30
N GLY A 31 -11.66 -10.99 7.84
CA GLY A 31 -10.77 -10.73 8.98
C GLY A 31 -9.28 -10.77 8.62
N HIS A 32 -8.93 -10.67 7.34
CA HIS A 32 -7.53 -10.69 6.91
C HIS A 32 -6.81 -9.39 7.28
N THR A 33 -5.50 -9.50 7.49
CA THR A 33 -4.64 -8.33 7.70
C THR A 33 -4.43 -7.60 6.37
N CYS A 34 -4.91 -6.36 6.26
CA CYS A 34 -4.81 -5.55 5.05
C CYS A 34 -3.70 -4.49 5.18
N VAL A 35 -2.85 -4.40 4.15
CA VAL A 35 -1.71 -3.46 4.08
C VAL A 35 -1.78 -2.62 2.80
N LEU A 36 -1.66 -1.30 2.91
CA LEU A 36 -1.51 -0.40 1.77
C LEU A 36 -0.02 -0.17 1.49
N LEU A 37 0.49 -0.72 0.38
CA LEU A 37 1.90 -0.66 -0.01
C LEU A 37 2.11 0.17 -1.28
N SER A 38 2.70 1.37 -1.17
CA SER A 38 2.73 2.33 -2.29
C SER A 38 3.99 3.20 -2.36
N ALA A 39 4.37 3.61 -3.58
CA ALA A 39 5.43 4.60 -3.81
C ALA A 39 4.99 6.04 -3.48
N SER A 40 3.68 6.26 -3.31
CA SER A 40 3.10 7.55 -2.95
C SER A 40 3.52 8.02 -1.56
N LEU A 41 3.30 9.30 -1.28
CA LEU A 41 3.80 9.97 -0.07
C LEU A 41 2.85 9.83 1.13
N ASP A 42 3.45 9.60 2.30
CA ASP A 42 2.79 9.54 3.61
C ASP A 42 1.86 10.72 3.93
N VAL A 43 2.24 11.94 3.52
CA VAL A 43 1.53 13.21 3.79
C VAL A 43 0.06 13.20 3.38
N TYR A 44 -0.32 12.37 2.38
CA TYR A 44 -1.72 12.18 1.99
C TYR A 44 -2.18 10.73 2.05
N LEU A 45 -1.28 9.75 1.92
CA LEU A 45 -1.67 8.34 1.97
C LEU A 45 -2.23 7.92 3.31
N GLY A 46 -1.81 8.56 4.41
CA GLY A 46 -2.40 8.30 5.72
C GLY A 46 -3.91 8.58 5.75
N ALA A 47 -4.37 9.61 5.05
CA ALA A 47 -5.81 9.91 4.96
C ALA A 47 -6.55 8.88 4.10
N VAL A 48 -5.93 8.41 3.00
CA VAL A 48 -6.49 7.36 2.13
C VAL A 48 -6.60 6.04 2.88
N ALA A 49 -5.54 5.61 3.57
CA ALA A 49 -5.53 4.37 4.36
C ALA A 49 -6.65 4.36 5.42
N ARG A 50 -6.80 5.46 6.16
CA ARG A 50 -7.89 5.64 7.14
C ARG A 50 -9.27 5.59 6.47
N ALA A 51 -9.45 6.26 5.34
CA ALA A 51 -10.73 6.27 4.63
C ALA A 51 -11.14 4.88 4.10
N LEU A 52 -10.16 4.05 3.77
CA LEU A 52 -10.37 2.68 3.28
C LEU A 52 -10.35 1.63 4.40
N ASN A 53 -10.22 2.02 5.67
CA ASN A 53 -10.07 1.11 6.81
C ASN A 53 -8.90 0.12 6.65
N ILE A 54 -7.77 0.59 6.13
CA ILE A 54 -6.54 -0.19 6.04
C ILE A 54 -5.62 0.24 7.20
N PRO A 55 -5.41 -0.62 8.22
CA PRO A 55 -4.67 -0.25 9.42
C PRO A 55 -3.15 -0.13 9.21
N HIS A 56 -2.60 -0.82 8.22
CA HIS A 56 -1.17 -0.83 7.96
C HIS A 56 -0.85 -0.08 6.67
N LEU A 57 0.04 0.92 6.77
CA LEU A 57 0.48 1.74 5.65
C LEU A 57 2.01 1.65 5.52
N ILE A 58 2.47 1.23 4.35
CA ILE A 58 3.88 1.22 3.97
C ILE A 58 4.03 2.09 2.73
N CYS A 59 4.66 3.25 2.87
CA CYS A 59 4.75 4.21 1.78
C CYS A 59 6.03 5.05 1.82
N THR A 60 6.25 5.88 0.79
CA THR A 60 7.41 6.77 0.73
C THR A 60 7.25 7.89 1.76
N GLY A 61 8.29 8.09 2.57
CA GLY A 61 8.29 9.14 3.60
C GLY A 61 8.69 10.49 3.01
N LEU A 62 7.95 11.54 3.33
CA LEU A 62 8.32 12.91 2.99
C LEU A 62 9.02 13.58 4.18
N ALA A 63 10.18 14.20 3.95
CA ALA A 63 10.86 14.94 5.01
C ALA A 63 10.16 16.27 5.29
N MET A 64 9.81 16.48 6.55
CA MET A 64 9.19 17.70 7.06
C MET A 64 10.24 18.53 7.81
N GLN A 65 10.26 19.84 7.57
CA GLN A 65 11.11 20.80 8.27
C GLN A 65 10.24 21.98 8.70
N ASP A 66 10.24 22.31 9.99
CA ASP A 66 9.46 23.43 10.56
C ASP A 66 7.98 23.41 10.15
N GLY A 67 7.38 22.21 10.15
CA GLY A 67 5.97 21.99 9.77
C GLY A 67 5.69 22.10 8.27
N ARG A 68 6.71 22.24 7.43
CA ARG A 68 6.60 22.36 5.96
C ARG A 68 7.29 21.20 5.25
N CYS A 69 6.78 20.83 4.08
CA CYS A 69 7.43 19.84 3.22
C CYS A 69 8.78 20.39 2.74
N SER A 70 9.88 19.70 3.02
CA SER A 70 11.22 20.11 2.58
C SER A 70 11.49 19.83 1.10
N GLY A 71 10.58 19.08 0.43
CA GLY A 71 10.75 18.59 -0.93
C GLY A 71 11.69 17.37 -1.04
N ARG A 72 12.28 16.91 0.07
CA ARG A 72 13.14 15.72 0.13
C ARG A 72 12.37 14.53 0.66
N MET A 73 12.76 13.33 0.24
CA MET A 73 12.25 12.09 0.83
C MET A 73 12.98 11.80 2.14
N SER A 74 12.25 11.41 3.19
CA SER A 74 12.83 10.98 4.49
C SER A 74 13.19 9.49 4.50
N THR A 75 12.63 8.72 3.56
CA THR A 75 12.97 7.31 3.33
C THR A 75 13.22 7.09 1.83
N PRO A 76 13.86 5.98 1.41
CA PRO A 76 13.95 5.64 0.00
C PRO A 76 12.57 5.62 -0.69
N ASN A 77 12.53 5.79 -2.01
CA ASN A 77 11.27 5.68 -2.75
C ASN A 77 10.74 4.24 -2.67
N CYS A 78 9.54 4.03 -2.15
CA CYS A 78 8.88 2.74 -1.98
C CYS A 78 8.41 2.17 -3.35
N HIS A 79 9.38 1.83 -4.21
CA HIS A 79 9.16 1.41 -5.59
C HIS A 79 10.08 0.23 -5.95
N GLY A 80 9.53 -0.77 -6.64
CA GLY A 80 10.29 -1.94 -7.07
C GLY A 80 10.74 -2.78 -5.87
N GLU A 81 12.01 -3.17 -5.84
CA GLU A 81 12.59 -3.99 -4.77
C GLU A 81 12.42 -3.37 -3.38
N GLU A 82 12.38 -2.04 -3.29
CA GLU A 82 12.16 -1.35 -2.01
C GLU A 82 10.77 -1.63 -1.43
N LYS A 83 9.75 -1.87 -2.28
CA LYS A 83 8.43 -2.31 -1.78
C LYS A 83 8.53 -3.66 -1.08
N TRP A 84 9.29 -4.58 -1.69
CA TRP A 84 9.48 -5.91 -1.13
C TRP A 84 10.27 -5.85 0.17
N HIS A 85 11.39 -5.13 0.19
CA HIS A 85 12.22 -4.95 1.38
C HIS A 85 11.40 -4.39 2.56
N ARG A 86 10.56 -3.37 2.34
CA ARG A 86 9.71 -2.82 3.41
C ARG A 86 8.65 -3.79 3.90
N LEU A 87 8.08 -4.59 3.00
CA LEU A 87 7.12 -5.62 3.39
C LEU A 87 7.79 -6.72 4.24
N GLN A 88 9.03 -7.10 3.92
CA GLN A 88 9.83 -8.00 4.76
C GLN A 88 10.10 -7.41 6.15
N ALA A 89 10.48 -6.14 6.21
CA ALA A 89 10.67 -5.44 7.49
C ALA A 89 9.36 -5.40 8.30
N TRP A 90 8.21 -5.23 7.63
CA TRP A 90 6.90 -5.27 8.27
C TRP A 90 6.56 -6.65 8.84
N PHE A 91 6.83 -7.74 8.11
CA PHE A 91 6.67 -9.11 8.65
C PHE A 91 7.51 -9.31 9.92
N ALA A 92 8.78 -8.88 9.90
CA ALA A 92 9.65 -8.95 11.07
C ALA A 92 9.08 -8.15 12.27
N GLN A 93 8.45 -6.99 12.03
CA GLN A 93 7.77 -6.21 13.07
C GLN A 93 6.53 -6.92 13.64
N GLN A 94 5.87 -7.78 12.86
CA GLN A 94 4.78 -8.62 13.36
C GLN A 94 5.30 -9.82 14.18
N GLY A 95 6.62 -10.01 14.29
CA GLY A 95 7.23 -11.13 15.01
C GLY A 95 7.06 -12.48 14.31
N GLN A 96 6.74 -12.47 13.01
CA GLN A 96 6.45 -13.66 12.23
C GLN A 96 7.24 -13.65 10.90
N PRO A 97 7.83 -14.78 10.48
CA PRO A 97 8.52 -14.86 9.20
C PRO A 97 7.53 -14.76 8.04
N ARG A 98 7.97 -14.40 6.83
CA ARG A 98 7.09 -14.31 5.64
C ARG A 98 6.30 -15.59 5.42
N GLU A 99 6.94 -16.73 5.62
CA GLU A 99 6.43 -18.07 5.30
C GLU A 99 5.25 -18.50 6.18
N SER A 100 4.99 -17.80 7.29
CA SER A 100 3.80 -18.05 8.11
C SER A 100 2.55 -17.34 7.60
N TRP A 101 2.67 -16.54 6.54
CA TRP A 101 1.56 -15.78 5.95
C TRP A 101 1.17 -16.37 4.61
N GLU A 102 -0.14 -16.42 4.33
CA GLU A 102 -0.64 -16.54 2.98
C GLU A 102 -0.75 -15.12 2.38
N LEU A 103 0.14 -14.80 1.44
CA LEU A 103 0.25 -13.46 0.86
C LEU A 103 -0.60 -13.32 -0.40
N HIS A 104 -1.63 -12.48 -0.30
CA HIS A 104 -2.44 -12.00 -1.43
C HIS A 104 -1.95 -10.61 -1.84
N ALA A 105 -1.51 -10.45 -3.09
CA ALA A 105 -0.93 -9.20 -3.57
C ALA A 105 -1.60 -8.67 -4.84
N TYR A 106 -1.83 -7.35 -4.86
CA TYR A 106 -2.55 -6.65 -5.92
C TYR A 106 -1.70 -5.47 -6.41
N GLY A 107 -1.41 -5.41 -7.71
CA GLY A 107 -0.59 -4.35 -8.30
C GLY A 107 -0.95 -4.01 -9.73
N ASP A 108 -0.48 -2.87 -10.22
CA ASP A 108 -0.79 -2.36 -11.56
C ASP A 108 0.40 -1.68 -12.27
N THR A 109 1.49 -1.44 -11.55
CA THR A 109 2.70 -0.77 -12.05
C THR A 109 3.93 -1.67 -11.94
N ARG A 110 4.94 -1.47 -12.82
CA ARG A 110 6.18 -2.30 -12.81
C ARG A 110 6.87 -2.33 -11.45
N GLY A 111 6.68 -1.31 -10.61
CA GLY A 111 7.19 -1.25 -9.25
C GLY A 111 6.57 -2.29 -8.30
N ASP A 112 5.44 -2.92 -8.64
CA ASP A 112 4.79 -3.93 -7.81
C ASP A 112 5.29 -5.35 -8.10
N LEU A 113 5.92 -5.57 -9.27
CA LEU A 113 6.33 -6.91 -9.71
C LEU A 113 7.20 -7.66 -8.68
N PRO A 114 8.15 -7.02 -7.97
CA PRO A 114 8.94 -7.72 -6.95
C PRO A 114 8.08 -8.29 -5.81
N VAL A 115 7.04 -7.58 -5.39
CA VAL A 115 6.10 -8.07 -4.36
C VAL A 115 5.22 -9.17 -4.93
N LEU A 116 4.70 -8.99 -6.14
CA LEU A 116 3.84 -9.99 -6.77
C LEU A 116 4.56 -11.34 -6.94
N ARG A 117 5.87 -11.35 -7.24
CA ARG A 117 6.69 -12.59 -7.34
C ARG A 117 6.73 -13.41 -6.05
N GLN A 118 6.49 -12.77 -4.91
CA GLN A 118 6.60 -13.40 -3.58
C GLN A 118 5.22 -13.78 -3.01
N ALA A 119 4.14 -13.41 -3.68
CA ALA A 119 2.78 -13.65 -3.24
C ALA A 119 2.32 -15.05 -3.64
N ASP A 120 1.60 -15.71 -2.74
CA ASP A 120 0.99 -17.02 -2.99
C ASP A 120 -0.22 -16.88 -3.91
N GLN A 121 -0.89 -15.72 -3.87
CA GLN A 121 -1.93 -15.33 -4.81
C GLN A 121 -1.67 -13.90 -5.29
N ALA A 122 -1.52 -13.72 -6.61
CA ALA A 122 -1.12 -12.44 -7.19
C ALA A 122 -2.08 -11.99 -8.28
N TRP A 123 -2.33 -10.68 -8.34
CA TRP A 123 -3.10 -10.04 -9.39
C TRP A 123 -2.39 -8.82 -9.95
N TRP A 124 -2.29 -8.79 -11.28
CA TRP A 124 -1.75 -7.68 -12.03
C TRP A 124 -2.85 -7.04 -12.88
N ARG A 125 -3.16 -5.78 -12.63
CA ARG A 125 -4.15 -5.01 -13.40
C ARG A 125 -5.51 -5.74 -13.51
N GLY A 126 -5.96 -6.29 -12.38
CA GLY A 126 -7.25 -6.97 -12.28
C GLY A 126 -7.27 -8.43 -12.76
N ARG A 127 -6.14 -8.98 -13.22
CA ARG A 127 -6.06 -10.35 -13.73
C ARG A 127 -5.17 -11.22 -12.84
N PRO A 128 -5.48 -12.51 -12.65
CA PRO A 128 -4.56 -13.45 -12.03
C PRO A 128 -3.19 -13.35 -12.69
N TRP A 129 -2.15 -13.26 -11.88
CA TRP A 129 -0.79 -13.14 -12.33
C TRP A 129 -0.01 -14.37 -11.87
N HIS A 130 0.60 -15.04 -12.84
CA HIS A 130 1.47 -16.18 -12.62
C HIS A 130 2.86 -15.73 -13.09
N SER A 131 3.81 -15.71 -12.16
CA SER A 131 5.19 -15.27 -12.38
C SER A 131 5.94 -16.15 -13.37
#